data_AF-A0A817NTG5-F1
#
_entry.id   AF-A0A817NTG5-F1
#
_cell.length_a   1.000
_cell.length_b   1.000
_cell.length_c   1.000
_cell.angle_alpha   90.00
_cell.angle_beta   90.00
_cell.angle_gamma   90.00
#
_symmetry.space_group_name_H-M   'P 1'
#
loop_
_entity.id
_entity.type
_entity.pdbx_description
1 polymer ?
#
loop_
_entity_poly.entity_id
_entity_poly.type
_entity_poly.pdbx_seq_one_letter_code
_entity_poly.pdbx_strand_id
1 'polypeptide(L)'
;MLRILENSQDFFQISSSDLQFHEQIGLGTFGAVYRATWLTRHHIVAVKQLCVTPLNDEAKRKFFKEVSLLDRLRSPYIVNFYGACIETDNCILVMEYMSLGSLYNLLHEDYVKLTWLQRLSIALQAARGINYLHQLQPPVLHRDIKSGNFLLERSYEGYTVKTCNFGFTQIQTVMCTSPWTAPEIFRLEDYTDKSDIYSLGVIYWELASSQIPYYGYQDRDIRASVLDGRRLSISENNPSSFRQLIQQCWRDNPNERPNSSDLIEMIETCIKIQSNSLLCFL
;
A
#
# COMPACT_ATOMS: atom_id res chain seq x y z
N MET A 1 12.23 30.56 -14.34
CA MET A 1 11.48 29.96 -13.22
C MET A 1 11.81 28.47 -12.98
N LEU A 2 12.95 27.96 -13.48
CA LEU A 2 13.44 26.58 -13.24
C LEU A 2 14.59 26.51 -12.21
N ARG A 3 15.27 27.62 -11.92
CA ARG A 3 16.41 27.69 -10.99
C ARG A 3 16.07 27.50 -9.51
N ILE A 4 14.80 27.44 -9.13
CA ILE A 4 14.40 27.26 -7.72
C ILE A 4 14.34 25.76 -7.34
N LEU A 5 14.37 24.84 -8.32
CA LEU A 5 14.37 23.39 -8.07
C LEU A 5 15.77 22.75 -8.17
N GLU A 6 16.80 23.52 -8.51
CA GLU A 6 18.20 23.03 -8.58
C GLU A 6 18.85 22.90 -7.19
N ASN A 7 18.30 23.53 -6.15
CA ASN A 7 18.93 23.64 -4.82
C ASN A 7 18.54 22.54 -3.80
N SER A 8 17.97 21.41 -4.24
CA SER A 8 17.67 20.28 -3.33
C SER A 8 17.74 18.91 -4.04
N GLN A 9 18.78 18.66 -4.82
CA GLN A 9 19.04 17.35 -5.44
C GLN A 9 19.94 16.48 -4.55
N ASP A 10 19.46 16.12 -3.36
CA ASP A 10 20.17 15.17 -2.47
C ASP A 10 19.80 13.69 -2.74
N PHE A 11 18.93 13.42 -3.72
CA PHE A 11 18.62 12.04 -4.13
C PHE A 11 19.60 11.55 -5.20
N PHE A 12 19.80 10.24 -5.25
CA PHE A 12 20.70 9.61 -6.21
C PHE A 12 20.13 9.68 -7.64
N GLN A 13 20.84 10.36 -8.55
CA GLN A 13 20.46 10.41 -9.96
C GLN A 13 20.91 9.15 -10.71
N ILE A 14 20.01 8.61 -11.53
CA ILE A 14 20.26 7.44 -12.39
C ILE A 14 20.06 7.88 -13.83
N SER A 15 20.99 7.51 -14.72
CA SER A 15 20.85 7.78 -16.16
C SER A 15 19.82 6.83 -16.79
N SER A 16 19.03 7.30 -17.75
CA SER A 16 18.11 6.40 -18.48
C SER A 16 18.87 5.31 -19.24
N SER A 17 20.12 5.59 -19.68
CA SER A 17 21.02 4.63 -20.32
C SER A 17 21.47 3.46 -19.41
N ASP A 18 21.38 3.62 -18.09
CA ASP A 18 21.75 2.59 -17.11
C ASP A 18 20.61 1.59 -16.86
N LEU A 19 19.43 1.83 -17.44
CA LEU A 19 18.22 1.06 -17.22
C LEU A 19 17.84 0.31 -18.51
N GLN A 20 17.93 -1.01 -18.46
CA GLN A 20 17.38 -1.86 -19.51
C GLN A 20 15.97 -2.29 -19.12
N PHE A 21 14.96 -1.75 -19.81
CA PHE A 21 13.55 -2.07 -19.59
C PHE A 21 13.20 -3.47 -20.11
N HIS A 22 12.32 -4.16 -19.38
CA HIS A 22 11.73 -5.43 -19.77
C HIS A 22 10.20 -5.28 -19.87
N GLU A 23 9.43 -6.24 -19.38
CA GLU A 23 7.98 -6.24 -19.39
C GLU A 23 7.38 -5.14 -18.51
N GLN A 24 6.20 -4.65 -18.91
CA GLN A 24 5.37 -3.82 -18.05
C GLN A 24 4.74 -4.71 -16.96
N ILE A 25 4.93 -4.31 -15.70
CA ILE A 25 4.45 -5.04 -14.52
C ILE A 25 3.30 -4.32 -13.80
N GLY A 26 2.98 -3.09 -14.21
CA GLY A 26 1.85 -2.36 -13.64
C GLY A 26 1.47 -1.11 -14.44
N LEU A 27 0.25 -0.64 -14.22
CA LEU A 27 -0.25 0.64 -14.72
C LEU A 27 -0.80 1.44 -13.54
N GLY A 28 -0.16 2.56 -13.22
CA GLY A 28 -0.64 3.50 -12.21
C GLY A 28 -1.30 4.71 -12.84
N THR A 29 -1.96 5.52 -12.01
CA THR A 29 -2.63 6.77 -12.42
C THR A 29 -1.70 7.76 -13.12
N PHE A 30 -0.40 7.71 -12.81
CA PHE A 30 0.60 8.67 -13.31
C PHE A 30 1.54 8.08 -14.37
N GLY A 31 1.43 6.79 -14.67
CA GLY A 31 2.29 6.15 -15.65
C GLY A 31 2.43 4.65 -15.45
N ALA A 32 3.27 4.04 -16.29
CA ALA A 32 3.51 2.62 -16.31
C ALA A 32 4.68 2.23 -15.40
N VAL A 33 4.59 1.03 -14.83
CA VAL A 33 5.67 0.42 -14.06
C VAL A 33 6.23 -0.75 -14.86
N TYR A 34 7.55 -0.79 -15.01
CA TYR A 34 8.28 -1.80 -15.76
C TYR A 34 9.24 -2.53 -14.83
N ARG A 35 9.48 -3.81 -15.10
CA ARG A 35 10.67 -4.48 -14.60
C ARG A 35 11.85 -4.02 -15.44
N ALA A 36 12.99 -3.76 -14.81
CA ALA A 36 14.21 -3.36 -15.50
C ALA A 36 15.46 -3.96 -14.86
N THR A 37 16.54 -4.05 -15.61
CA THR A 37 17.88 -4.31 -15.09
C THR A 37 18.62 -2.98 -14.96
N TRP A 38 19.12 -2.69 -13.76
CA TRP A 38 20.10 -1.62 -13.56
C TRP A 38 21.49 -2.13 -13.94
N LEU A 39 21.95 -1.74 -15.13
CA LEU A 39 23.11 -2.31 -15.81
C LEU A 39 24.41 -2.17 -15.00
N THR A 40 24.67 -1.00 -14.44
CA THR A 40 25.92 -0.72 -13.70
C THR A 40 26.00 -1.46 -12.35
N ARG A 41 24.88 -1.96 -11.83
CA ARG A 41 24.82 -2.74 -10.57
C ARG A 41 24.43 -4.21 -10.77
N HIS A 42 24.12 -4.62 -12.00
CA HIS A 42 23.57 -5.95 -12.31
C HIS A 42 22.38 -6.34 -11.41
N HIS A 43 21.51 -5.38 -11.10
CA HIS A 43 20.42 -5.53 -10.14
C HIS A 43 19.05 -5.39 -10.80
N ILE A 44 18.07 -6.21 -10.41
CA ILE A 44 16.70 -6.10 -10.92
C ILE A 44 15.96 -5.03 -10.11
N VAL A 45 15.27 -4.13 -10.83
CA VAL A 45 14.57 -2.97 -10.26
C VAL A 45 13.19 -2.82 -10.86
N ALA A 46 12.31 -2.14 -10.13
CA ALA A 46 11.04 -1.64 -10.65
C ALA A 46 11.22 -0.17 -11.09
N VAL A 47 10.81 0.14 -12.31
CA VAL A 47 10.90 1.49 -12.90
C VAL A 47 9.50 2.02 -13.11
N LYS A 48 9.13 3.07 -12.38
CA LYS A 48 7.87 3.81 -12.59
C LYS A 48 8.17 5.01 -13.46
N GLN A 49 7.72 4.96 -14.71
CA GLN A 49 7.91 6.03 -15.70
C GLN A 49 6.63 6.86 -15.81
N LEU A 50 6.75 8.18 -15.69
CA LEU A 50 5.62 9.08 -15.94
C LEU A 50 5.29 9.10 -17.44
N CYS A 51 4.03 8.83 -17.77
CA CYS A 51 3.55 8.75 -19.15
C CYS A 51 2.83 10.03 -19.61
N VAL A 52 3.25 11.22 -19.14
CA VAL A 52 2.61 12.50 -19.50
C VAL A 52 3.46 13.21 -20.53
N THR A 53 2.99 13.31 -21.78
CA THR A 53 3.65 14.04 -22.86
C THR A 53 2.71 15.13 -23.43
N PRO A 54 3.12 16.41 -23.42
CA PRO A 54 4.32 16.96 -22.79
C PRO A 54 4.22 16.97 -21.25
N LEU A 55 5.35 16.79 -20.56
CA LEU A 55 5.43 16.93 -19.11
C LEU A 55 5.18 18.38 -18.71
N ASN A 56 3.95 18.70 -18.28
CA ASN A 56 3.63 20.02 -17.75
C ASN A 56 4.27 20.24 -16.36
N ASP A 57 4.37 21.51 -15.95
CA ASP A 57 5.01 21.88 -14.67
C ASP A 57 4.30 21.27 -13.45
N GLU A 58 3.00 20.97 -13.54
CA GLU A 58 2.27 20.33 -12.46
C GLU A 58 2.68 18.87 -12.26
N ALA A 59 2.79 18.10 -13.35
CA ALA A 59 3.24 16.72 -13.34
C ALA A 59 4.67 16.63 -12.79
N LYS A 60 5.57 17.51 -13.24
CA LYS A 60 6.94 17.61 -12.71
C LYS A 60 6.94 17.93 -11.21
N ARG A 61 6.16 18.90 -10.75
CA ARG A 61 6.06 19.21 -9.30
C ARG A 61 5.55 18.04 -8.48
N LYS A 62 4.56 17.28 -8.97
CA LYS A 62 4.06 16.08 -8.29
C LYS A 62 5.14 15.01 -8.20
N PHE A 63 5.87 14.78 -9.30
CA PHE A 63 7.02 13.87 -9.33
C PHE A 63 8.09 14.25 -8.32
N PHE A 64 8.53 15.51 -8.30
CA PHE A 64 9.55 15.97 -7.37
C PHE A 64 9.11 15.82 -5.91
N LYS A 65 7.84 16.08 -5.60
CA LYS A 65 7.30 15.83 -4.26
C LYS A 65 7.35 14.34 -3.89
N GLU A 66 7.04 13.45 -4.83
CA GLU A 66 7.12 12.00 -4.64
C GLU A 66 8.58 11.57 -4.41
N VAL A 67 9.53 12.05 -5.21
CA VAL A 67 10.98 11.82 -5.03
C VAL A 67 11.44 12.28 -3.65
N SER A 68 11.16 13.53 -3.26
CA SER A 68 11.58 14.07 -1.97
C SER A 68 10.96 13.32 -0.79
N LEU A 69 9.73 12.83 -0.94
CA LEU A 69 9.10 11.98 0.07
C LEU A 69 9.81 10.63 0.14
N LEU A 70 10.01 9.94 -0.97
CA LEU A 70 10.60 8.60 -1.02
C LEU A 70 12.05 8.58 -0.55
N ASP A 71 12.82 9.61 -0.87
CA ASP A 71 14.25 9.70 -0.55
C ASP A 71 14.54 9.71 0.95
N ARG A 72 13.62 10.22 1.78
CA ARG A 72 13.77 10.24 3.25
C ARG A 72 13.24 8.98 3.94
N LEU A 73 12.62 8.03 3.23
CA LEU A 73 12.01 6.86 3.85
C LEU A 73 12.97 5.67 3.85
N ARG A 74 13.21 5.11 5.02
CA ARG A 74 14.05 3.92 5.23
C ARG A 74 13.37 3.02 6.25
N SER A 75 12.80 1.92 5.77
CA SER A 75 12.10 0.94 6.61
C SER A 75 12.04 -0.42 5.90
N PRO A 76 12.17 -1.55 6.61
CA PRO A 76 12.01 -2.87 6.02
C PRO A 76 10.59 -3.15 5.52
N TYR A 77 9.60 -2.33 5.90
CA TYR A 77 8.19 -2.46 5.52
C TYR A 77 7.74 -1.46 4.44
N ILE A 78 8.67 -0.70 3.88
CA ILE A 78 8.46 0.26 2.79
C ILE A 78 9.33 -0.16 1.61
N VAL A 79 8.79 -0.11 0.40
CA VAL A 79 9.55 -0.41 -0.83
C VAL A 79 10.72 0.56 -0.94
N ASN A 80 11.93 0.02 -1.10
CA ASN A 80 13.13 0.86 -1.13
C ASN A 80 13.15 1.71 -2.41
N PHE A 81 13.41 3.01 -2.23
CA PHE A 81 13.72 3.93 -3.30
C PHE A 81 15.23 3.96 -3.53
N TYR A 82 15.66 3.76 -4.78
CA TYR A 82 17.08 3.73 -5.14
C TYR A 82 17.56 5.03 -5.77
N GLY A 83 16.67 5.77 -6.44
CA GLY A 83 17.02 6.98 -7.14
C GLY A 83 16.01 7.34 -8.22
N ALA A 84 16.26 8.45 -8.90
CA ALA A 84 15.39 8.92 -9.98
C ALA A 84 16.20 9.37 -11.19
N CYS A 85 15.58 9.29 -12.37
CA CYS A 85 16.06 9.86 -13.61
C CYS A 85 15.14 11.03 -13.98
N ILE A 86 15.73 12.20 -14.27
CA ILE A 86 15.02 13.41 -14.71
C ILE A 86 15.75 13.94 -15.95
N GLU A 87 15.24 13.54 -17.10
CA GLU A 87 15.67 14.03 -18.42
C GLU A 87 14.49 14.77 -19.07
N THR A 88 14.74 15.48 -20.18
CA THR A 88 13.78 16.40 -20.83
C THR A 88 12.36 15.83 -20.94
N ASP A 89 12.25 14.55 -21.35
CA ASP A 89 10.97 13.85 -21.55
C ASP A 89 10.84 12.57 -20.69
N ASN A 90 11.80 12.29 -19.81
CA ASN A 90 11.79 11.09 -18.97
C ASN A 90 11.87 11.46 -17.50
N CYS A 91 10.80 11.19 -16.76
CA CYS A 91 10.79 11.22 -15.30
C CYS A 91 10.52 9.80 -14.80
N ILE A 92 11.54 9.19 -14.21
CA ILE A 92 11.55 7.78 -13.80
C ILE A 92 11.93 7.67 -12.33
N LEU A 93 11.15 6.90 -11.57
CA LEU A 93 11.53 6.44 -10.23
C LEU A 93 12.08 5.02 -10.33
N VAL A 94 13.25 4.80 -9.73
CA VAL A 94 13.87 3.48 -9.63
C VAL A 94 13.72 2.96 -8.21
N MET A 95 13.06 1.82 -8.08
CA MET A 95 12.65 1.24 -6.81
C MET A 95 13.02 -0.24 -6.76
N GLU A 96 12.98 -0.78 -5.55
CA GLU A 96 13.05 -2.21 -5.31
C GLU A 96 11.97 -2.98 -6.07
N TYR A 97 12.39 -4.04 -6.75
CA TYR A 97 11.49 -4.97 -7.41
C TYR A 97 11.05 -6.05 -6.43
N MET A 98 9.73 -6.22 -6.29
CA MET A 98 9.11 -7.23 -5.41
C MET A 98 8.53 -8.35 -6.26
N SER A 99 9.20 -9.50 -6.25
CA SER A 99 9.04 -10.55 -7.26
C SER A 99 7.69 -11.27 -7.31
N LEU A 100 6.89 -11.21 -6.24
CA LEU A 100 5.55 -11.80 -6.20
C LEU A 100 4.44 -10.79 -6.52
N GLY A 101 4.79 -9.56 -6.90
CA GLY A 101 3.81 -8.53 -7.22
C GLY A 101 3.00 -8.11 -5.99
N SER A 102 1.70 -7.82 -6.17
CA SER A 102 0.85 -7.25 -5.13
C SER A 102 0.09 -8.30 -4.31
N LEU A 103 -0.33 -7.92 -3.10
CA LEU A 103 -1.19 -8.74 -2.25
C LEU A 103 -2.53 -9.03 -2.93
N TYR A 104 -3.04 -8.07 -3.71
CA TYR A 104 -4.24 -8.28 -4.51
C TYR A 104 -4.08 -9.47 -5.45
N ASN A 105 -2.98 -9.57 -6.18
CA ASN A 105 -2.75 -10.69 -7.10
C ASN A 105 -2.65 -12.01 -6.32
N LEU A 106 -1.85 -12.03 -5.25
CA LEU A 106 -1.66 -13.22 -4.41
C LEU A 106 -2.98 -13.76 -3.84
N LEU A 107 -3.90 -12.88 -3.42
CA LEU A 107 -5.18 -13.29 -2.81
C LEU A 107 -6.21 -13.80 -3.81
N HIS A 108 -6.08 -13.41 -5.08
CA HIS A 108 -7.04 -13.74 -6.14
C HIS A 108 -6.46 -14.73 -7.17
N GLU A 109 -5.31 -15.34 -6.87
CA GLU A 109 -4.79 -16.50 -7.58
C GLU A 109 -5.38 -17.81 -7.02
N ASP A 110 -6.11 -18.56 -7.85
CA ASP A 110 -6.91 -19.74 -7.46
C ASP A 110 -6.13 -20.84 -6.72
N TYR A 111 -4.81 -20.93 -6.91
CA TYR A 111 -3.97 -21.99 -6.35
C TYR A 111 -3.25 -21.61 -5.05
N VAL A 112 -3.28 -20.33 -4.64
CA VAL A 112 -2.55 -19.89 -3.44
C VAL A 112 -3.43 -20.06 -2.20
N LYS A 113 -3.03 -20.96 -1.30
CA LYS A 113 -3.69 -21.15 0.00
C LYS A 113 -2.79 -20.67 1.13
N LEU A 114 -3.12 -19.52 1.69
CA LEU A 114 -2.42 -18.97 2.86
C LEU A 114 -2.94 -19.60 4.16
N THR A 115 -2.02 -20.07 4.99
CA THR A 115 -2.33 -20.46 6.38
C THR A 115 -2.68 -19.23 7.21
N TRP A 116 -3.35 -19.43 8.36
CA TRP A 116 -3.67 -18.31 9.26
C TRP A 116 -2.43 -17.58 9.77
N LEU A 117 -1.33 -18.28 10.05
CA LEU A 117 -0.08 -17.64 10.47
C LEU A 117 0.52 -16.79 9.34
N GLN A 118 0.42 -17.22 8.08
CA GLN A 118 0.83 -16.41 6.93
C GLN A 118 -0.04 -15.17 6.75
N ARG A 119 -1.38 -15.32 6.86
CA ARG A 119 -2.33 -14.20 6.80
C ARG A 119 -2.03 -13.15 7.89
N LEU A 120 -1.81 -13.60 9.13
CA LEU A 120 -1.46 -12.74 10.25
C LEU A 120 -0.09 -12.07 10.09
N SER A 121 0.92 -12.79 9.58
CA SER A 121 2.23 -12.22 9.28
C SER A 121 2.15 -11.12 8.22
N ILE A 122 1.39 -11.35 7.14
CA ILE A 122 1.15 -10.33 6.11
C ILE A 122 0.43 -9.11 6.71
N ALA A 123 -0.62 -9.34 7.51
CA ALA A 123 -1.36 -8.27 8.18
C ALA A 123 -0.45 -7.42 9.09
N LEU A 124 0.43 -8.07 9.85
CA LEU A 124 1.38 -7.43 10.76
C LEU A 124 2.39 -6.56 10.01
N GLN A 125 2.98 -7.07 8.93
CA GLN A 125 3.95 -6.33 8.13
C GLN A 125 3.31 -5.13 7.43
N ALA A 126 2.08 -5.27 6.92
CA ALA A 126 1.29 -4.15 6.40
C ALA A 126 1.03 -3.08 7.48
N ALA A 127 0.61 -3.48 8.68
CA ALA A 127 0.40 -2.57 9.81
C ALA A 127 1.70 -1.84 10.20
N ARG A 128 2.84 -2.53 10.20
CA ARG A 128 4.15 -1.93 10.50
C ARG A 128 4.60 -0.92 9.44
N GLY A 129 4.29 -1.18 8.16
CA GLY A 129 4.52 -0.21 7.09
C GLY A 129 3.73 1.07 7.27
N ILE A 130 2.44 0.96 7.58
CA ILE A 130 1.57 2.12 7.84
C ILE A 130 1.97 2.84 9.13
N ASN A 131 2.26 2.10 10.20
CA ASN A 131 2.75 2.68 11.46
C ASN A 131 4.04 3.47 11.25
N TYR A 132 4.98 2.95 10.47
CA TYR A 132 6.20 3.67 10.14
C TYR A 132 5.91 5.05 9.52
N LEU A 133 4.96 5.14 8.58
CA LEU A 133 4.56 6.41 7.97
C LEU A 133 3.87 7.36 8.95
N HIS A 134 2.98 6.83 9.80
CA HIS A 134 2.24 7.61 10.80
C HIS A 134 3.15 8.18 11.90
N GLN A 135 4.27 7.50 12.21
CA GLN A 135 5.24 7.93 13.23
C GLN A 135 6.31 8.91 12.72
N LEU A 136 6.29 9.27 11.43
CA LEU A 136 7.20 10.30 10.90
C LEU A 136 6.87 11.69 11.46
N GLN A 137 7.83 12.60 11.40
CA GLN A 137 7.63 14.01 11.76
C GLN A 137 7.92 14.93 10.56
N PRO A 138 6.89 15.55 9.94
CA PRO A 138 5.46 15.37 10.20
C PRO A 138 4.93 14.00 9.74
N PRO A 139 3.81 13.51 10.32
CA PRO A 139 3.20 12.24 9.92
C PRO A 139 2.84 12.20 8.44
N VAL A 140 3.02 11.04 7.82
CA VAL A 140 2.63 10.79 6.42
C VAL A 140 1.43 9.86 6.41
N LEU A 141 0.31 10.34 5.87
CA LEU A 141 -0.89 9.53 5.63
C LEU A 141 -0.76 8.83 4.27
N HIS A 142 -1.12 7.54 4.20
CA HIS A 142 -0.97 6.76 2.98
C HIS A 142 -1.99 7.19 1.91
N ARG A 143 -3.27 7.34 2.29
CA ARG A 143 -4.38 7.87 1.47
C ARG A 143 -4.88 7.02 0.29
N ASP A 144 -4.13 6.01 -0.12
CA ASP A 144 -4.55 5.03 -1.13
C ASP A 144 -4.28 3.58 -0.66
N ILE A 145 -4.68 3.23 0.57
CA ILE A 145 -4.48 1.86 1.05
C ILE A 145 -5.45 0.93 0.32
N LYS A 146 -4.88 -0.05 -0.39
CA LYS A 146 -5.55 -1.15 -1.08
C LYS A 146 -4.58 -2.32 -1.21
N SER A 147 -5.08 -3.53 -1.41
CA SER A 147 -4.23 -4.73 -1.46
C SER A 147 -3.23 -4.68 -2.64
N GLY A 148 -3.53 -3.90 -3.68
CA GLY A 148 -2.60 -3.62 -4.78
C GLY A 148 -1.33 -2.83 -4.39
N ASN A 149 -1.33 -2.13 -3.25
CA ASN A 149 -0.22 -1.28 -2.80
C ASN A 149 0.66 -1.93 -1.71
N PHE A 150 0.41 -3.20 -1.38
CA PHE A 150 1.30 -4.02 -0.57
C PHE A 150 1.96 -5.05 -1.47
N LEU A 151 3.26 -4.92 -1.69
CA LEU A 151 4.04 -5.78 -2.57
C LEU A 151 4.75 -6.88 -1.79
N LEU A 152 4.93 -8.03 -2.43
CA LEU A 152 5.46 -9.23 -1.78
C LEU A 152 6.68 -9.81 -2.48
N GLU A 153 7.51 -10.46 -1.66
CA GLU A 153 8.60 -11.31 -2.10
C GLU A 153 8.67 -12.55 -1.19
N ARG A 154 9.22 -13.65 -1.71
CA ARG A 154 9.48 -14.85 -0.93
C ARG A 154 10.78 -14.68 -0.13
N SER A 155 10.72 -14.94 1.17
CA SER A 155 11.90 -15.06 2.04
C SER A 155 11.97 -16.47 2.65
N TYR A 156 13.09 -16.77 3.30
CA TYR A 156 13.26 -18.03 4.05
C TYR A 156 12.28 -18.14 5.23
N GLU A 157 11.77 -17.01 5.75
CA GLU A 157 10.79 -16.93 6.86
C GLU A 157 9.34 -16.88 6.37
N GLY A 158 9.11 -16.89 5.05
CA GLY A 158 7.78 -16.86 4.44
C GLY A 158 7.61 -15.75 3.41
N TYR A 159 6.74 -14.79 3.69
CA TYR A 159 6.51 -13.63 2.83
C TYR A 159 7.11 -12.39 3.47
N THR A 160 7.83 -11.60 2.67
CA THR A 160 8.18 -10.21 3.00
C THR A 160 7.13 -9.31 2.37
N VAL A 161 6.58 -8.36 3.12
CA VAL A 161 5.57 -7.41 2.66
C VAL A 161 6.08 -5.99 2.80
N LYS A 162 5.99 -5.21 1.71
CA LYS A 162 6.40 -3.81 1.70
C LYS A 162 5.31 -2.92 1.10
N THR A 163 5.12 -1.76 1.70
CA THR A 163 4.12 -0.77 1.29
C THR A 163 4.71 0.14 0.21
N CYS A 164 3.91 0.48 -0.81
CA CYS A 164 4.28 1.41 -1.89
C CYS A 164 3.15 2.41 -2.19
N ASN A 165 3.37 3.35 -3.12
CA ASN A 165 2.32 4.26 -3.63
C ASN A 165 1.61 5.10 -2.54
N PHE A 166 2.35 5.64 -1.59
CA PHE A 166 1.86 6.55 -0.55
C PHE A 166 2.11 8.02 -0.89
N GLY A 167 1.46 8.93 -0.16
CA GLY A 167 1.64 10.37 -0.34
C GLY A 167 0.77 10.99 -1.44
N PHE A 168 -0.30 10.29 -1.85
CA PHE A 168 -1.31 10.84 -2.75
C PHE A 168 -1.90 12.15 -2.19
N THR A 169 -2.13 13.12 -3.09
CA THR A 169 -2.78 14.38 -2.71
C THR A 169 -4.28 14.15 -2.49
N GLN A 170 -4.86 14.83 -1.49
CA GLN A 170 -6.27 14.70 -1.08
C GLN A 170 -7.26 14.82 -2.25
N ILE A 171 -6.94 15.67 -3.22
CA ILE A 171 -7.76 15.90 -4.43
C ILE A 171 -7.93 14.62 -5.26
N GLN A 172 -6.90 13.77 -5.32
CA GLN A 172 -6.95 12.55 -6.13
C GLN A 172 -7.73 11.42 -5.44
N THR A 173 -7.69 11.37 -4.11
CA THR A 173 -8.46 10.40 -3.32
C THR A 173 -9.97 10.64 -3.44
N VAL A 174 -10.41 11.90 -3.58
CA VAL A 174 -11.83 12.27 -3.69
C VAL A 174 -12.45 11.89 -5.04
N MET A 175 -11.65 11.73 -6.09
CA MET A 175 -12.17 11.48 -7.45
C MET A 175 -12.51 10.01 -7.75
N CYS A 176 -12.02 9.05 -6.95
CA CYS A 176 -12.25 7.62 -7.20
C CYS A 176 -12.95 6.98 -6.01
N THR A 177 -14.11 6.37 -6.25
CA THR A 177 -14.72 5.49 -5.26
C THR A 177 -13.91 4.20 -5.21
N SER A 178 -13.32 3.93 -4.05
CA SER A 178 -12.53 2.72 -3.83
C SER A 178 -13.22 1.87 -2.76
N PRO A 179 -13.31 0.53 -2.91
CA PRO A 179 -13.89 -0.36 -1.90
C PRO A 179 -13.27 -0.24 -0.50
N TRP A 180 -12.04 0.29 -0.43
CA TRP A 180 -11.29 0.50 0.81
C TRP A 180 -11.56 1.86 1.47
N THR A 181 -12.29 2.76 0.81
CA THR A 181 -12.51 4.14 1.29
C THR A 181 -13.39 4.17 2.56
N ALA A 182 -12.93 4.93 3.55
CA ALA A 182 -13.61 5.14 4.83
C ALA A 182 -14.85 6.04 4.71
N PRO A 183 -15.87 5.88 5.57
CA PRO A 183 -17.12 6.63 5.49
C PRO A 183 -16.94 8.16 5.56
N GLU A 184 -16.03 8.65 6.41
CA GLU A 184 -15.73 10.09 6.54
C GLU A 184 -15.21 10.69 5.22
N ILE A 185 -14.47 9.93 4.43
CA ILE A 185 -13.97 10.39 3.13
C ILE A 185 -15.11 10.48 2.11
N PHE A 186 -16.07 9.55 2.15
CA PHE A 186 -17.29 9.66 1.36
C PHE A 186 -18.21 10.81 1.80
N ARG A 187 -18.11 11.26 3.06
CA ARG A 187 -18.78 12.46 3.58
C ARG A 187 -18.04 13.75 3.24
N LEU A 188 -16.91 13.67 2.53
CA LEU A 188 -16.03 14.80 2.22
C LEU A 188 -15.45 15.47 3.47
N GLU A 189 -15.29 14.71 4.55
CA GLU A 189 -14.58 15.12 5.75
C GLU A 189 -13.06 14.95 5.56
N ASP A 190 -12.28 15.46 6.51
CA ASP A 190 -10.82 15.42 6.43
C ASP A 190 -10.25 14.00 6.59
N TYR A 191 -9.19 13.73 5.81
CA TYR A 191 -8.46 12.47 5.90
C TYR A 191 -7.59 12.44 7.16
N THR A 192 -7.67 11.35 7.92
CA THR A 192 -6.88 11.14 9.15
C THR A 192 -6.09 9.84 9.07
N ASP A 193 -5.20 9.60 10.03
CA ASP A 193 -4.58 8.29 10.27
C ASP A 193 -5.64 7.19 10.42
N LYS A 194 -6.80 7.51 11.01
CA LYS A 194 -7.92 6.58 11.20
C LYS A 194 -8.59 6.17 9.89
N SER A 195 -8.48 6.96 8.82
CA SER A 195 -8.96 6.58 7.49
C SER A 195 -8.07 5.50 6.85
N ASP A 196 -6.76 5.54 7.12
CA ASP A 196 -5.82 4.46 6.76
C ASP A 196 -6.14 3.17 7.54
N ILE A 197 -6.48 3.28 8.83
CA ILE A 197 -6.86 2.13 9.67
C ILE A 197 -8.15 1.45 9.15
N TYR A 198 -9.15 2.22 8.73
CA TYR A 198 -10.35 1.66 8.10
C TYR A 198 -9.98 0.86 6.84
N SER A 199 -9.13 1.44 6.00
CA SER A 199 -8.70 0.81 4.75
C SER A 199 -7.95 -0.50 5.03
N LEU A 200 -7.07 -0.54 6.03
CA LEU A 200 -6.44 -1.78 6.52
C LEU A 200 -7.47 -2.82 7.01
N GLY A 201 -8.56 -2.38 7.65
CA GLY A 201 -9.67 -3.27 8.02
C GLY A 201 -10.26 -4.02 6.83
N VAL A 202 -10.42 -3.35 5.69
CA VAL A 202 -10.87 -3.98 4.44
C VAL A 202 -9.81 -4.95 3.89
N ILE A 203 -8.51 -4.61 3.96
CA ILE A 203 -7.40 -5.54 3.61
C ILE A 203 -7.44 -6.80 4.48
N TYR A 204 -7.71 -6.64 5.79
CA TYR A 204 -7.79 -7.76 6.71
C TYR A 204 -9.03 -8.63 6.43
N TRP A 205 -10.12 -8.03 5.95
CA TRP A 205 -11.24 -8.79 5.43
C TRP A 205 -10.86 -9.58 4.15
N GLU A 206 -10.10 -9.01 3.22
CA GLU A 206 -9.57 -9.75 2.06
C GLU A 206 -8.65 -10.90 2.50
N LEU A 207 -7.76 -10.63 3.45
CA LEU A 207 -6.91 -11.66 4.07
C LEU A 207 -7.72 -12.72 4.81
N ALA A 208 -8.95 -12.48 5.25
CA ALA A 208 -9.77 -13.48 5.91
C ALA A 208 -10.63 -14.28 4.91
N SER A 209 -11.11 -13.64 3.85
CA SER A 209 -12.06 -14.20 2.90
C SER A 209 -11.41 -14.76 1.64
N SER A 210 -10.23 -14.25 1.26
CA SER A 210 -9.65 -14.41 -0.08
C SER A 210 -10.63 -13.99 -1.19
N GLN A 211 -11.43 -12.96 -0.94
CA GLN A 211 -12.44 -12.44 -1.86
C GLN A 211 -12.17 -10.96 -2.20
N ILE A 212 -12.70 -10.54 -3.36
CA ILE A 212 -12.69 -9.14 -3.78
C ILE A 212 -13.72 -8.36 -2.94
N PRO A 213 -13.33 -7.25 -2.26
CA PRO A 213 -14.26 -6.44 -1.48
C PRO A 213 -15.41 -5.92 -2.34
N TYR A 214 -16.64 -6.13 -1.86
CA TYR A 214 -17.86 -5.70 -2.56
C TYR A 214 -17.95 -6.18 -4.02
N TYR A 215 -17.46 -7.39 -4.31
CA TYR A 215 -17.51 -7.95 -5.66
C TYR A 215 -18.92 -7.85 -6.28
N GLY A 216 -19.00 -7.30 -7.49
CA GLY A 216 -20.25 -7.11 -8.24
C GLY A 216 -21.05 -5.85 -7.90
N TYR A 217 -20.65 -5.08 -6.89
CA TYR A 217 -21.29 -3.80 -6.56
C TYR A 217 -20.79 -2.70 -7.50
N GLN A 218 -21.65 -1.74 -7.82
CA GLN A 218 -21.23 -0.49 -8.46
C GLN A 218 -20.72 0.48 -7.41
N ASP A 219 -19.84 1.40 -7.80
CA ASP A 219 -19.26 2.44 -6.92
C ASP A 219 -20.31 3.16 -6.06
N ARG A 220 -21.44 3.55 -6.67
CA ARG A 220 -22.55 4.22 -5.95
C ARG A 220 -23.16 3.35 -4.85
N ASP A 221 -23.23 2.03 -5.07
CA ASP A 221 -23.86 1.07 -4.16
C ASP A 221 -22.91 0.75 -3.00
N ILE A 222 -21.60 0.70 -3.28
CA ILE A 222 -20.54 0.62 -2.25
C ILE A 222 -20.63 1.85 -1.35
N ARG A 223 -20.62 3.05 -1.94
CA ARG A 223 -20.70 4.31 -1.19
C ARG A 223 -21.96 4.37 -0.33
N ALA A 224 -23.13 4.07 -0.89
CA ALA A 224 -24.39 4.05 -0.15
C ALA A 224 -24.35 3.04 1.01
N SER A 225 -23.87 1.82 0.77
CA SER A 225 -23.79 0.78 1.80
C SER A 225 -22.86 1.17 2.95
N VAL A 226 -21.69 1.74 2.64
CA VAL A 226 -20.72 2.18 3.66
C VAL A 226 -21.30 3.33 4.49
N LEU A 227 -21.94 4.31 3.85
CA LEU A 227 -22.59 5.45 4.52
C LEU A 227 -23.80 5.04 5.36
N ASP A 228 -24.53 3.99 4.97
CA ASP A 228 -25.59 3.35 5.75
C ASP A 228 -25.07 2.56 6.96
N GLY A 229 -23.76 2.51 7.18
CA GLY A 229 -23.13 1.75 8.26
C GLY A 229 -23.04 0.24 8.00
N ARG A 230 -23.38 -0.23 6.79
CA ARG A 230 -23.20 -1.64 6.42
C ARG A 230 -21.71 -1.95 6.22
N ARG A 231 -21.31 -3.18 6.50
CA ARG A 231 -19.95 -3.71 6.32
C ARG A 231 -19.99 -5.08 5.68
N LEU A 232 -18.85 -5.54 5.16
CA LEU A 232 -18.74 -6.88 4.57
C LEU A 232 -18.96 -7.96 5.63
N SER A 233 -19.63 -9.05 5.26
CA SER A 233 -19.84 -10.18 6.16
C SER A 233 -18.51 -10.91 6.43
N ILE A 234 -18.22 -11.23 7.69
CA ILE A 234 -17.06 -12.03 8.06
C ILE A 234 -17.52 -13.44 8.44
N SER A 235 -16.98 -14.48 7.81
CA SER A 235 -17.33 -15.87 8.11
C SER A 235 -16.99 -16.26 9.56
N GLU A 236 -17.90 -16.96 10.24
CA GLU A 236 -17.69 -17.48 11.60
C GLU A 236 -16.52 -18.48 11.71
N ASN A 237 -16.12 -19.08 10.58
CA ASN A 237 -14.97 -20.00 10.50
C ASN A 237 -13.61 -19.29 10.68
N ASN A 238 -13.59 -17.96 10.60
CA ASN A 238 -12.38 -17.18 10.83
C ASN A 238 -12.11 -17.03 12.35
N PRO A 239 -10.84 -17.03 12.80
CA PRO A 239 -10.48 -16.85 14.20
C PRO A 239 -11.18 -15.63 14.82
N SER A 240 -11.85 -15.85 15.95
CA SER A 240 -12.66 -14.81 16.61
C SER A 240 -11.87 -13.54 16.91
N SER A 241 -10.61 -13.68 17.33
CA SER A 241 -9.69 -12.56 17.58
C SER A 241 -9.46 -11.71 16.32
N PHE A 242 -9.27 -12.34 15.17
CA PHE A 242 -9.07 -11.62 13.91
C PHE A 242 -10.37 -10.98 13.39
N ARG A 243 -11.52 -11.63 13.61
CA ARG A 243 -12.83 -11.03 13.30
C ARG A 243 -13.08 -9.76 14.11
N GLN A 244 -12.80 -9.80 15.41
CA GLN A 244 -12.91 -8.63 16.29
C GLN A 244 -11.95 -7.51 15.88
N LEU A 245 -10.75 -7.85 15.43
CA LEU A 245 -9.77 -6.90 14.91
C LEU A 245 -10.29 -6.18 13.67
N ILE A 246 -10.80 -6.91 12.68
CA ILE A 246 -11.44 -6.32 11.49
C ILE A 246 -12.58 -5.38 11.89
N GLN A 247 -13.44 -5.84 12.82
CA GLN A 247 -14.57 -5.08 13.33
C GLN A 247 -14.19 -3.75 14.00
N GLN A 248 -13.05 -3.71 14.69
CA GLN A 248 -12.54 -2.50 15.31
C GLN A 248 -11.93 -1.54 14.28
N CYS A 249 -11.27 -2.05 13.24
CA CYS A 249 -10.64 -1.22 12.22
C CYS A 249 -11.65 -0.40 11.42
N TRP A 250 -12.82 -0.97 11.11
CA TRP A 250 -13.82 -0.32 10.24
C TRP A 250 -15.05 0.23 10.98
N ARG A 251 -14.89 0.62 12.25
CA ARG A 251 -15.93 1.36 13.01
C ARG A 251 -16.33 2.63 12.27
N ASP A 252 -17.59 3.02 12.37
CA ASP A 252 -18.08 4.19 11.65
C ASP A 252 -17.41 5.47 12.13
N ASN A 253 -17.42 5.68 13.45
CA ASN A 253 -16.71 6.77 14.11
C ASN A 253 -15.18 6.54 14.04
N PRO A 254 -14.40 7.43 13.41
CA PRO A 254 -12.94 7.29 13.31
C PRO A 254 -12.23 7.20 14.67
N ASN A 255 -12.77 7.86 15.70
CA ASN A 255 -12.17 7.87 17.04
C ASN A 255 -12.32 6.54 17.80
N GLU A 256 -13.20 5.65 17.35
CA GLU A 256 -13.37 4.30 17.90
C GLU A 256 -12.42 3.28 17.27
N ARG A 257 -11.69 3.68 16.22
CA ARG A 257 -10.71 2.82 15.55
C ARG A 257 -9.38 2.86 16.32
N PRO A 258 -8.64 1.74 16.39
CA PRO A 258 -7.30 1.74 16.99
C PRO A 258 -6.36 2.70 16.24
N ASN A 259 -5.27 3.14 16.86
CA ASN A 259 -4.16 3.73 16.09
C ASN A 259 -3.28 2.61 15.50
N SER A 260 -2.32 2.95 14.65
CA SER A 260 -1.45 1.97 14.00
C SER A 260 -0.58 1.15 14.97
N SER A 261 -0.19 1.72 16.11
CA SER A 261 0.55 1.02 17.17
C SER A 261 -0.34 0.02 17.90
N ASP A 262 -1.54 0.44 18.32
CA ASP A 262 -2.50 -0.46 18.98
C ASP A 262 -2.85 -1.64 18.04
N LEU A 263 -3.01 -1.35 16.75
CA LEU A 263 -3.31 -2.36 15.75
C LEU A 263 -2.21 -3.42 15.63
N ILE A 264 -0.93 -3.04 15.72
CA ILE A 264 0.19 -3.99 15.74
C ILE A 264 0.07 -4.92 16.96
N GLU A 265 -0.19 -4.39 18.15
CA GLU A 265 -0.35 -5.19 19.37
C GLU A 265 -1.53 -6.17 19.28
N MET A 266 -2.63 -5.73 18.68
CA MET A 266 -3.80 -6.57 18.43
C MET A 266 -3.48 -7.74 17.49
N ILE A 267 -2.72 -7.51 16.41
CA ILE A 267 -2.31 -8.57 15.47
C ILE A 267 -1.33 -9.54 16.15
N GLU A 268 -0.37 -9.03 16.92
CA GLU A 268 0.57 -9.86 17.67
C GLU A 268 -0.15 -10.75 18.70
N THR A 269 -1.23 -10.25 19.31
CA THR A 269 -2.12 -11.05 20.17
C THR A 269 -2.82 -12.15 19.37
N CYS A 270 -3.33 -11.85 18.17
CA CYS A 270 -3.91 -12.85 17.29
C CYS A 270 -2.91 -13.96 16.94
N ILE A 271 -1.64 -13.61 16.67
CA ILE A 271 -0.56 -14.56 16.38
C ILE A 271 -0.31 -15.47 17.59
N LYS A 272 -0.20 -14.91 18.80
CA LYS A 272 0.01 -15.70 20.02
C LYS A 272 -1.11 -16.72 20.25
N ILE A 273 -2.37 -16.30 20.09
CA ILE A 273 -3.54 -17.18 20.21
C ILE A 273 -3.47 -18.31 19.16
N GLN A 274 -3.19 -17.95 17.90
CA GLN A 274 -3.13 -18.91 16.81
C GLN A 274 -2.00 -19.94 17.01
N SER A 275 -0.81 -19.50 17.41
CA SER A 275 0.33 -20.38 17.69
C SER A 275 0.05 -21.34 18.84
N ASN A 276 -0.56 -20.87 19.93
CA ASN A 276 -0.93 -21.72 21.06
C ASN A 276 -1.98 -22.77 20.69
N SER A 277 -2.95 -22.41 19.84
CA SER A 277 -3.96 -23.36 19.37
C SER A 277 -3.33 -24.53 18.60
N LEU A 278 -2.28 -24.30 17.81
CA LEU A 278 -1.56 -25.34 17.06
C LEU A 278 -0.76 -26.28 17.97
N LEU A 279 -0.19 -25.76 19.06
CA LEU A 279 0.54 -26.57 20.05
C LEU A 279 -0.38 -27.51 20.85
N CYS A 280 -1.66 -27.18 21.01
CA CYS A 280 -2.62 -28.06 21.69
C CYS A 280 -3.06 -29.28 20.85
N PHE A 281 -2.71 -29.33 19.56
CA PHE A 281 -3.02 -30.45 18.65
C PHE A 281 -1.80 -31.35 18.35
N LEU A 282 -0.66 -31.08 18.99
CA LEU A 282 0.56 -31.91 18.97
C LEU A 282 0.74 -32.61 20.32
#